data_AF-A0A417H9G3-F1
#
_entry.id   AF-A0A417H9G3-F1
#
_cell.length_a   1.000
_cell.length_b   1.000
_cell.length_c   1.000
_cell.angle_alpha   90.00
_cell.angle_beta   90.00
_cell.angle_gamma   90.00
#
_symmetry.space_group_name_H-M   'P 1'
#
loop_
_entity.id
_entity.type
_entity.pdbx_description
1 polymer ?
#
loop_
_entity_poly.entity_id
_entity_poly.type
_entity_poly.pdbx_seq_one_letter_code
_entity_poly.pdbx_strand_id
1 'polypeptide(L)'
;MKKFLSLAFALALCFSLTVPAFAANKAGDTTVTDKSGNIYTLSKPILYTIPVSDLEAIQGSSYILNRIKEETSVVYAVSTGTVITAPNGGWIDSMLGVWLTQEGDACKVDEDDGGGYPWKSFEYEDGSQGLLAAHFCKSGGAIDESTGYLTSDAVNNGMIAFFVPWDETAGSPFTSKSTPSTPSKPSTPTGQTFTDVAANAYYANSVAWAVDKGITAGTSKTTFSPNSTCTTAQILTFLWRSQGSPEPTSKTNTFTDIKESDYFYKAALWAKENNIVSRDSTVFNGNTPCTRSSAVLYIWRAAGFPAATKASSFTDVAATTIYAPAVDWAVEQGVTSGTSKTTFSPDTTCTRAQIVTFLYRAFAK
;
A
#
# COMPACT_ATOMS: atom_id res chain seq x y z
N MET A 1 -12.27 -56.62 -32.62
CA MET A 1 -10.98 -56.95 -31.97
C MET A 1 -9.87 -56.13 -32.62
N LYS A 2 -9.06 -55.46 -31.80
CA LYS A 2 -7.66 -55.02 -32.02
C LYS A 2 -7.33 -54.02 -33.15
N LYS A 3 -7.06 -52.78 -32.71
CA LYS A 3 -5.91 -51.88 -32.99
C LYS A 3 -5.06 -52.15 -34.24
N PHE A 4 -4.76 -51.10 -35.00
CA PHE A 4 -3.37 -50.62 -35.22
C PHE A 4 -3.33 -49.13 -35.60
N LEU A 5 -2.21 -48.52 -35.24
CA LEU A 5 -1.82 -47.11 -35.14
C LEU A 5 -1.21 -46.58 -36.45
N SER A 6 -1.37 -45.29 -36.77
CA SER A 6 -0.38 -44.40 -37.44
C SER A 6 -1.04 -43.01 -37.65
N LEU A 7 -0.83 -42.02 -36.78
CA LEU A 7 0.26 -41.03 -36.80
C LEU A 7 0.49 -40.38 -38.19
N ALA A 8 -0.08 -39.18 -38.38
CA ALA A 8 0.35 -38.23 -39.41
C ALA A 8 0.32 -36.82 -38.83
N PHE A 9 1.52 -36.23 -38.82
CA PHE A 9 1.86 -34.87 -38.44
C PHE A 9 0.94 -33.83 -39.09
N ALA A 10 0.19 -33.06 -38.29
CA ALA A 10 -0.30 -31.76 -38.69
C ALA A 10 0.61 -30.70 -38.05
N LEU A 11 1.42 -30.07 -38.90
CA LEU A 11 2.32 -28.98 -38.60
C LEU A 11 1.49 -27.76 -38.16
N ALA A 12 1.25 -27.62 -36.85
CA ALA A 12 0.73 -26.40 -36.28
C ALA A 12 1.86 -25.35 -36.31
N LEU A 13 1.79 -24.44 -37.28
CA LEU A 13 2.46 -23.14 -37.16
C LEU A 13 1.84 -22.43 -35.94
N CYS A 14 2.42 -22.64 -34.77
CA CYS A 14 2.27 -21.74 -33.64
C CYS A 14 2.94 -20.41 -34.04
N PHE A 15 2.20 -19.54 -34.73
CA PHE A 15 2.39 -18.12 -34.47
C PHE A 15 2.01 -17.96 -33.00
N SER A 16 3.03 -17.91 -32.14
CA SER A 16 2.93 -17.39 -30.79
C SER A 16 2.45 -15.95 -30.89
N LEU A 17 1.14 -15.76 -31.01
CA LEU A 17 0.48 -14.60 -30.44
C LEU A 17 0.73 -14.74 -28.94
N THR A 18 1.87 -14.22 -28.50
CA THR A 18 2.06 -13.84 -27.11
C THR A 18 0.88 -12.94 -26.79
N VAL A 19 -0.11 -13.46 -26.07
CA VAL A 19 -1.08 -12.63 -25.37
C VAL A 19 -0.21 -11.68 -24.56
N PRO A 20 -0.24 -10.36 -24.81
CA PRO A 20 0.60 -9.45 -24.09
C PRO A 20 0.25 -9.62 -22.61
N ALA A 21 1.24 -10.00 -21.79
CA ALA A 21 1.10 -9.98 -20.35
C ALA A 21 0.48 -8.62 -19.99
N PHE A 22 -0.72 -8.65 -19.39
CA PHE A 22 -1.36 -7.44 -18.92
C PHE A 22 -0.46 -6.89 -17.83
N ALA A 23 0.42 -5.95 -18.21
CA ALA A 23 1.28 -5.28 -17.25
C ALA A 23 0.37 -4.60 -16.22
N ALA A 24 0.43 -5.05 -14.98
CA ALA A 24 -0.05 -4.30 -13.83
C ALA A 24 0.77 -3.01 -13.68
N ASN A 25 0.18 -1.96 -13.12
CA ASN A 25 0.76 -0.63 -12.94
C ASN A 25 0.91 0.17 -14.24
N LYS A 26 -0.07 0.08 -15.15
CA LYS A 26 -0.18 0.99 -16.28
C LYS A 26 -0.67 2.36 -15.80
N ALA A 27 -0.26 3.41 -16.51
CA ALA A 27 -0.77 4.75 -16.26
C ALA A 27 -2.31 4.76 -16.47
N GLY A 28 -3.07 4.95 -15.39
CA GLY A 28 -4.54 4.91 -15.39
C GLY A 28 -5.16 3.88 -14.47
N ASP A 29 -4.36 2.99 -13.87
CA ASP A 29 -4.84 1.99 -12.91
C ASP A 29 -5.30 2.66 -11.59
N THR A 30 -6.35 2.10 -10.98
CA THR A 30 -6.91 2.59 -9.70
C THR A 30 -6.41 1.75 -8.55
N THR A 31 -5.92 2.37 -7.47
CA THR A 31 -5.47 1.64 -6.27
C THR A 31 -6.52 1.68 -5.18
N VAL A 32 -6.73 0.56 -4.48
CA VAL A 32 -7.62 0.44 -3.32
C VAL A 32 -6.89 -0.20 -2.16
N THR A 33 -7.32 0.07 -0.94
CA THR A 33 -6.64 -0.40 0.28
C THR A 33 -7.61 -1.18 1.16
N ASP A 34 -7.14 -2.28 1.74
CA ASP A 34 -7.91 -3.02 2.75
C ASP A 34 -7.73 -2.48 4.17
N LYS A 35 -8.46 -3.06 5.13
CA LYS A 35 -8.41 -2.68 6.55
C LYS A 35 -7.03 -2.91 7.19
N SER A 36 -6.23 -3.81 6.61
CA SER A 36 -4.86 -4.12 7.04
C SER A 36 -3.81 -3.23 6.37
N GLY A 37 -4.21 -2.30 5.51
CA GLY A 37 -3.32 -1.36 4.84
C GLY A 37 -2.69 -1.88 3.55
N ASN A 38 -3.10 -3.05 3.06
CA ASN A 38 -2.56 -3.60 1.83
C ASN A 38 -3.15 -2.92 0.59
N ILE A 39 -2.30 -2.67 -0.41
CA ILE A 39 -2.69 -1.94 -1.64
C ILE A 39 -2.91 -2.93 -2.78
N TYR A 40 -4.10 -2.86 -3.39
CA TYR A 40 -4.48 -3.61 -4.58
C TYR A 40 -4.59 -2.66 -5.76
N THR A 41 -4.21 -3.13 -6.95
CA THR A 41 -4.27 -2.34 -8.20
C THR A 41 -5.36 -2.89 -9.11
N LEU A 42 -6.21 -2.00 -9.62
CA LEU A 42 -7.35 -2.30 -10.49
C LEU A 42 -7.10 -1.72 -11.88
N SER A 43 -7.30 -2.51 -12.92
CA SER A 43 -7.15 -2.06 -14.31
C SER A 43 -8.30 -1.18 -14.83
N LYS A 44 -9.36 -1.01 -14.02
CA LYS A 44 -10.53 -0.18 -14.33
C LYS A 44 -10.90 0.69 -13.12
N PRO A 45 -11.59 1.82 -13.34
CA PRO A 45 -12.11 2.66 -12.26
C PRO A 45 -13.13 1.95 -11.37
N ILE A 46 -13.26 2.43 -10.13
CA ILE A 46 -14.33 2.04 -9.22
C ILE A 46 -15.62 2.76 -9.63
N LEU A 47 -16.73 2.04 -9.71
CA LEU A 47 -18.05 2.55 -10.05
C LEU A 47 -18.67 3.35 -8.88
N TYR A 48 -18.70 2.75 -7.69
CA TYR A 48 -19.17 3.34 -6.44
C TYR A 48 -18.56 2.60 -5.23
N THR A 49 -18.60 3.22 -4.05
CA THR A 49 -18.23 2.56 -2.79
C THR A 49 -19.46 2.34 -1.92
N ILE A 50 -19.49 1.18 -1.27
CA ILE A 50 -20.59 0.73 -0.43
C ILE A 50 -20.06 0.58 1.00
N PRO A 51 -20.55 1.38 1.96
CA PRO A 51 -20.16 1.19 3.35
C PRO A 51 -20.70 -0.14 3.86
N VAL A 52 -19.95 -0.81 4.73
CA VAL A 52 -20.34 -2.12 5.28
C VAL A 52 -21.70 -2.08 5.98
N SER A 53 -22.08 -0.95 6.56
CA SER A 53 -23.41 -0.76 7.16
C SER A 53 -24.57 -1.00 6.19
N ASP A 54 -24.38 -0.75 4.90
CA ASP A 54 -25.41 -0.97 3.89
C ASP A 54 -25.55 -2.45 3.53
N LEU A 55 -24.55 -3.28 3.84
CA LEU A 55 -24.64 -4.73 3.70
C LEU A 55 -25.56 -5.37 4.76
N GLU A 56 -25.98 -4.63 5.79
CA GLU A 56 -26.96 -5.11 6.77
C GLU A 56 -28.35 -5.28 6.18
N ALA A 57 -28.66 -4.59 5.06
CA ALA A 57 -29.91 -4.75 4.33
C ALA A 57 -29.98 -6.05 3.52
N ILE A 58 -28.83 -6.72 3.32
CA ILE A 58 -28.77 -7.98 2.57
C ILE A 58 -29.36 -9.10 3.44
N GLN A 59 -30.49 -9.66 3.01
CA GLN A 59 -31.17 -10.73 3.73
C GLN A 59 -30.46 -12.08 3.52
N GLY A 60 -30.16 -12.77 4.62
CA GLY A 60 -29.60 -14.13 4.62
C GLY A 60 -28.35 -14.29 5.48
N SER A 61 -28.25 -15.42 6.19
CA SER A 61 -27.06 -15.78 6.98
C SER A 61 -26.11 -16.60 6.12
N SER A 62 -25.09 -15.96 5.55
CA SER A 62 -23.90 -16.68 5.08
C SER A 62 -22.72 -16.32 5.97
N TYR A 63 -21.94 -17.32 6.34
CA TYR A 63 -20.70 -17.15 7.10
C TYR A 63 -19.78 -16.10 6.42
N ILE A 64 -19.76 -16.11 5.09
CA ILE A 64 -18.90 -15.24 4.29
C ILE A 64 -19.37 -13.77 4.34
N LEU A 65 -20.68 -13.53 4.27
CA LEU A 65 -21.22 -12.17 4.44
C LEU A 65 -20.87 -11.60 5.82
N ASN A 66 -20.93 -12.42 6.87
CA ASN A 66 -20.51 -12.00 8.21
C ASN A 66 -19.00 -11.67 8.23
N ARG A 67 -18.17 -12.49 7.60
CA ARG A 67 -16.74 -12.25 7.51
C ARG A 67 -16.40 -10.96 6.75
N ILE A 68 -17.10 -10.68 5.64
CA ILE A 68 -17.00 -9.41 4.90
C ILE A 68 -17.28 -8.22 5.82
N LYS A 69 -18.36 -8.32 6.59
CA LYS A 69 -18.76 -7.27 7.55
C LYS A 69 -17.73 -7.05 8.67
N GLU A 70 -17.03 -8.11 9.10
CA GLU A 70 -16.04 -8.04 10.19
C GLU A 70 -14.66 -7.54 9.72
N GLU A 71 -14.19 -8.02 8.56
CA GLU A 71 -12.82 -7.82 8.10
C GLU A 71 -12.66 -6.66 7.09
N THR A 72 -13.74 -6.13 6.50
CA THR A 72 -13.68 -4.92 5.66
C THR A 72 -14.27 -3.69 6.35
N SER A 73 -13.92 -2.50 5.85
CA SER A 73 -14.55 -1.23 6.20
C SER A 73 -15.39 -0.63 5.05
N VAL A 74 -15.16 -1.11 3.83
CA VAL A 74 -15.83 -0.65 2.60
C VAL A 74 -15.80 -1.76 1.54
N VAL A 75 -16.83 -1.81 0.69
CA VAL A 75 -16.88 -2.65 -0.52
C VAL A 75 -16.78 -1.76 -1.75
N TYR A 76 -15.97 -2.17 -2.72
CA TYR A 76 -15.71 -1.41 -3.95
C TYR A 76 -16.50 -1.98 -5.13
N ALA A 77 -17.40 -1.20 -5.74
CA ALA A 77 -18.11 -1.65 -6.92
C ALA A 77 -17.25 -1.52 -8.18
N VAL A 78 -17.15 -2.58 -8.98
CA VAL A 78 -16.29 -2.64 -10.17
C VAL A 78 -17.02 -3.25 -11.37
N SER A 79 -16.66 -2.82 -12.56
CA SER A 79 -17.18 -3.39 -13.82
C SER A 79 -16.66 -4.81 -14.04
N THR A 80 -17.39 -5.59 -14.84
CA THR A 80 -16.93 -6.91 -15.29
C THR A 80 -15.66 -6.79 -16.13
N GLY A 81 -14.80 -7.81 -16.11
CA GLY A 81 -13.48 -7.78 -16.75
C GLY A 81 -12.48 -6.79 -16.13
N THR A 82 -12.71 -6.30 -14.90
CA THR A 82 -11.67 -5.59 -14.12
C THR A 82 -10.58 -6.58 -13.73
N VAL A 83 -9.32 -6.22 -13.98
CA VAL A 83 -8.15 -7.00 -13.54
C VAL A 83 -7.70 -6.48 -12.18
N ILE A 84 -7.56 -7.37 -11.21
CA ILE A 84 -7.17 -7.07 -9.83
C ILE A 84 -5.78 -7.65 -9.59
N THR A 85 -4.85 -6.82 -9.13
CA THR A 85 -3.48 -7.23 -8.77
C THR A 85 -3.31 -7.10 -7.26
N ALA A 86 -2.91 -8.19 -6.61
CA ALA A 86 -2.67 -8.24 -5.17
C ALA A 86 -1.31 -7.64 -4.79
N PRO A 87 -1.15 -7.20 -3.51
CA PRO A 87 0.14 -6.79 -2.99
C PRO A 87 1.18 -7.92 -3.12
N ASN A 88 2.40 -7.58 -3.53
CA ASN A 88 3.55 -8.49 -3.63
C ASN A 88 3.34 -9.74 -4.52
N GLY A 89 2.38 -9.71 -5.45
CA GLY A 89 2.06 -10.87 -6.31
C GLY A 89 1.47 -12.06 -5.54
N GLY A 90 0.83 -11.79 -4.38
CA GLY A 90 0.21 -12.83 -3.56
C GLY A 90 -0.93 -13.57 -4.27
N TRP A 91 -1.20 -14.80 -3.83
CA TRP A 91 -2.32 -15.59 -4.35
C TRP A 91 -3.64 -14.93 -3.95
N ILE A 92 -4.55 -14.88 -4.91
CA ILE A 92 -5.93 -14.39 -4.73
C ILE A 92 -6.84 -15.62 -4.74
N ASP A 93 -7.59 -15.81 -3.67
CA ASP A 93 -8.67 -16.80 -3.61
C ASP A 93 -10.01 -16.06 -3.52
N SER A 94 -10.92 -16.39 -4.43
CA SER A 94 -12.24 -15.76 -4.52
C SER A 94 -13.25 -16.56 -3.71
N MET A 95 -13.82 -15.99 -2.65
CA MET A 95 -14.77 -16.73 -1.83
C MET A 95 -16.24 -16.60 -2.23
N LEU A 96 -16.65 -15.83 -3.26
CA LEU A 96 -18.06 -15.82 -3.70
C LEU A 96 -18.26 -15.22 -5.11
N GLY A 97 -19.22 -15.81 -5.84
CA GLY A 97 -20.10 -15.18 -6.83
C GLY A 97 -19.54 -14.81 -8.20
N VAL A 98 -18.28 -14.39 -8.26
CA VAL A 98 -17.62 -13.99 -9.51
C VAL A 98 -16.57 -15.04 -9.83
N TRP A 99 -16.61 -15.61 -11.04
CA TRP A 99 -15.50 -16.44 -11.50
C TRP A 99 -14.30 -15.53 -11.78
N LEU A 100 -13.21 -15.74 -11.06
CA LEU A 100 -11.97 -15.06 -11.34
C LEU A 100 -11.07 -15.99 -12.16
N THR A 101 -10.70 -15.56 -13.36
CA THR A 101 -9.68 -16.27 -14.13
C THR A 101 -8.30 -15.80 -13.67
N GLN A 102 -7.51 -16.72 -13.12
CA GLN A 102 -6.12 -16.44 -12.71
C GLN A 102 -5.22 -16.32 -13.95
N GLU A 103 -4.50 -15.21 -14.04
CA GLU A 103 -3.52 -14.94 -15.10
C GLU A 103 -2.22 -14.40 -14.49
N GLY A 104 -1.33 -15.30 -14.05
CA GLY A 104 -0.09 -14.91 -13.37
C GLY A 104 -0.37 -14.37 -11.97
N ASP A 105 0.05 -13.13 -11.68
CA ASP A 105 -0.15 -12.43 -10.39
C ASP A 105 -1.44 -11.60 -10.36
N ALA A 106 -2.29 -11.75 -11.38
CA ALA A 106 -3.50 -10.97 -11.57
C ALA A 106 -4.73 -11.87 -11.78
N CYS A 107 -5.90 -11.33 -11.47
CA CYS A 107 -7.19 -12.01 -11.63
C CYS A 107 -8.14 -11.16 -12.46
N LYS A 108 -8.85 -11.78 -13.39
CA LYS A 108 -9.89 -11.12 -14.20
C LYS A 108 -11.28 -11.51 -13.72
N VAL A 109 -12.15 -10.53 -13.49
CA VAL A 109 -13.59 -10.70 -13.22
C VAL A 109 -14.29 -11.28 -14.45
N ASP A 110 -14.84 -12.49 -14.33
CA ASP A 110 -15.61 -13.20 -15.36
C ASP A 110 -17.09 -13.34 -14.94
N GLU A 111 -17.97 -13.31 -15.94
CA GLU A 111 -19.42 -13.46 -15.81
C GLU A 111 -19.86 -14.92 -15.93
N ASP A 112 -19.04 -15.81 -16.50
CA ASP A 112 -19.45 -17.15 -16.95
C ASP A 112 -19.41 -18.21 -15.81
N ASP A 113 -20.58 -18.79 -15.53
CA ASP A 113 -20.96 -19.62 -14.40
C ASP A 113 -20.55 -21.10 -14.53
N GLY A 114 -19.23 -21.34 -14.56
CA GLY A 114 -18.57 -22.64 -14.66
C GLY A 114 -18.78 -23.64 -13.50
N GLY A 115 -20.03 -23.92 -13.11
CA GLY A 115 -20.44 -25.20 -12.54
C GLY A 115 -20.44 -25.35 -11.02
N GLY A 116 -21.65 -25.48 -10.45
CA GLY A 116 -21.94 -26.65 -9.61
C GLY A 116 -22.22 -26.45 -8.11
N TYR A 117 -22.18 -25.23 -7.57
CA TYR A 117 -22.51 -25.01 -6.16
C TYR A 117 -23.72 -24.08 -6.01
N PRO A 118 -24.65 -24.36 -5.07
CA PRO A 118 -25.92 -23.64 -4.96
C PRO A 118 -25.70 -22.29 -4.27
N TRP A 119 -25.27 -21.29 -5.03
CA TRP A 119 -24.99 -19.97 -4.49
C TRP A 119 -26.23 -19.07 -4.54
N LYS A 120 -26.54 -18.43 -3.41
CA LYS A 120 -27.61 -17.43 -3.33
C LYS A 120 -27.15 -16.16 -4.05
N SER A 121 -27.81 -15.82 -5.15
CA SER A 121 -27.98 -14.42 -5.53
C SER A 121 -28.50 -13.66 -4.32
N PHE A 122 -27.88 -12.53 -3.98
CA PHE A 122 -28.50 -11.61 -3.05
C PHE A 122 -29.54 -10.81 -3.84
N GLU A 123 -30.78 -11.29 -3.85
CA GLU A 123 -31.90 -10.53 -4.38
C GLU A 123 -32.23 -9.39 -3.42
N TYR A 124 -32.21 -8.15 -3.92
CA TYR A 124 -32.72 -7.00 -3.19
C TYR A 124 -34.24 -6.89 -3.37
N GLU A 125 -34.92 -6.26 -2.40
CA GLU A 125 -36.38 -6.06 -2.43
C GLU A 125 -36.87 -5.25 -3.66
N ASP A 126 -35.98 -4.51 -4.33
CA ASP A 126 -36.27 -3.72 -5.53
C ASP A 126 -35.92 -4.42 -6.85
N GLY A 127 -35.49 -5.70 -6.81
CA GLY A 127 -35.09 -6.47 -7.99
C GLY A 127 -33.69 -6.14 -8.52
N SER A 128 -32.93 -5.29 -7.83
CA SER A 128 -31.52 -5.07 -8.12
C SER A 128 -30.71 -6.31 -7.83
N GLN A 129 -29.62 -6.45 -8.55
CA GLN A 129 -29.03 -7.75 -8.78
C GLN A 129 -27.49 -7.47 -8.91
N GLY A 130 -26.64 -8.17 -8.14
CA GLY A 130 -25.17 -8.13 -8.32
C GLY A 130 -24.40 -9.19 -7.50
N LEU A 131 -23.10 -9.30 -7.73
CA LEU A 131 -22.22 -10.31 -7.11
C LEU A 131 -21.27 -9.66 -6.11
N LEU A 132 -21.24 -10.18 -4.88
CA LEU A 132 -20.34 -9.73 -3.81
C LEU A 132 -19.18 -10.73 -3.69
N ALA A 133 -17.95 -10.27 -3.90
CA ALA A 133 -16.74 -11.07 -3.75
C ALA A 133 -15.86 -10.50 -2.63
N ALA A 134 -15.17 -11.36 -1.89
CA ALA A 134 -14.10 -10.97 -0.99
C ALA A 134 -12.82 -11.72 -1.35
N HIS A 135 -11.72 -11.00 -1.35
CA HIS A 135 -10.39 -11.48 -1.73
C HIS A 135 -9.59 -11.67 -0.46
N PHE A 136 -9.00 -12.84 -0.31
CA PHE A 136 -8.05 -13.14 0.76
C PHE A 136 -6.65 -13.13 0.17
N CYS A 137 -5.79 -12.22 0.62
CA CYS A 137 -4.37 -12.31 0.30
C CYS A 137 -3.77 -13.42 1.18
N LYS A 138 -3.17 -14.46 0.58
CA LYS A 138 -2.67 -15.61 1.34
C LYS A 138 -1.33 -16.15 0.84
N SER A 139 -0.57 -16.72 1.78
CA SER A 139 0.59 -17.58 1.51
C SER A 139 0.40 -18.93 2.21
N GLY A 140 0.38 -20.04 1.44
CA GLY A 140 0.27 -21.44 1.92
C GLY A 140 -1.10 -21.81 2.50
N GLY A 141 -1.53 -23.09 2.44
CA GLY A 141 -2.79 -23.63 3.00
C GLY A 141 -4.04 -23.54 2.11
N ALA A 142 -5.17 -24.14 2.53
CA ALA A 142 -6.48 -24.14 1.84
C ALA A 142 -7.59 -23.40 2.64
N ILE A 143 -8.77 -23.24 2.04
CA ILE A 143 -9.97 -22.75 2.75
C ILE A 143 -10.84 -23.96 3.06
N ASP A 144 -11.33 -24.05 4.29
CA ASP A 144 -12.34 -25.05 4.64
C ASP A 144 -13.72 -24.56 4.17
N GLU A 145 -14.24 -25.15 3.10
CA GLU A 145 -15.53 -24.78 2.50
C GLU A 145 -16.72 -24.95 3.48
N SER A 146 -16.58 -25.77 4.52
CA SER A 146 -17.66 -26.02 5.50
C SER A 146 -17.72 -24.96 6.60
N THR A 147 -16.60 -24.31 6.89
CA THR A 147 -16.49 -23.31 7.95
C THR A 147 -16.14 -21.92 7.45
N GLY A 148 -15.69 -21.81 6.19
CA GLY A 148 -15.13 -20.63 5.55
C GLY A 148 -13.89 -20.06 6.26
N TYR A 149 -13.34 -20.78 7.24
CA TYR A 149 -12.09 -20.43 7.90
C TYR A 149 -10.91 -20.99 7.13
N LEU A 150 -9.76 -20.36 7.37
CA LEU A 150 -8.50 -20.83 6.83
C LEU A 150 -8.07 -22.12 7.53
N THR A 151 -7.50 -23.07 6.77
CA THR A 151 -6.78 -24.20 7.37
C THR A 151 -5.61 -23.67 8.21
N SER A 152 -5.20 -24.40 9.23
CA SER A 152 -4.23 -23.92 10.23
C SER A 152 -2.83 -23.58 9.68
N ASP A 153 -2.50 -24.03 8.47
CA ASP A 153 -1.28 -23.75 7.73
C ASP A 153 -1.35 -22.48 6.85
N ALA A 154 -2.48 -21.79 6.88
CA ALA A 154 -2.72 -20.56 6.14
C ALA A 154 -2.26 -19.30 6.87
N VAL A 155 -1.64 -18.37 6.13
CA VAL A 155 -1.37 -17.01 6.61
C VAL A 155 -2.37 -16.04 5.97
N ASN A 156 -3.22 -15.40 6.78
CA ASN A 156 -4.10 -14.30 6.33
C ASN A 156 -3.27 -13.01 6.20
N ASN A 157 -3.11 -12.51 4.98
CA ASN A 157 -2.39 -11.26 4.71
C ASN A 157 -3.31 -10.07 4.47
N GLY A 158 -4.64 -10.21 4.55
CA GLY A 158 -5.60 -9.11 4.36
C GLY A 158 -6.83 -9.51 3.55
N MET A 159 -7.88 -8.70 3.64
CA MET A 159 -9.15 -8.94 2.95
C MET A 159 -9.75 -7.69 2.30
N ILE A 160 -10.08 -7.77 1.00
CA ILE A 160 -10.76 -6.69 0.25
C ILE A 160 -12.04 -7.20 -0.41
N ALA A 161 -13.12 -6.42 -0.38
CA ALA A 161 -14.42 -6.80 -0.92
C ALA A 161 -14.84 -5.95 -2.12
N PHE A 162 -15.46 -6.59 -3.10
CA PHE A 162 -15.95 -5.98 -4.33
C PHE A 162 -17.41 -6.33 -4.61
N PHE A 163 -18.10 -5.42 -5.29
CA PHE A 163 -19.46 -5.61 -5.79
C PHE A 163 -19.48 -5.48 -7.32
N VAL A 164 -20.04 -6.45 -8.03
CA VAL A 164 -20.17 -6.41 -9.49
C VAL A 164 -21.66 -6.30 -9.83
N PRO A 165 -22.15 -5.13 -10.28
CA PRO A 165 -23.54 -4.98 -10.69
C PRO A 165 -23.81 -5.74 -11.99
N TRP A 166 -24.98 -6.40 -12.11
CA TRP A 166 -25.39 -7.00 -13.41
C TRP A 166 -25.81 -5.93 -14.44
N ASP A 167 -26.30 -4.77 -13.97
CA ASP A 167 -26.54 -3.59 -14.80
C ASP A 167 -25.78 -2.37 -14.24
N GLU A 168 -24.67 -2.03 -14.87
CA GLU A 168 -23.84 -0.87 -14.49
C GLU A 168 -24.59 0.47 -14.63
N THR A 169 -25.68 0.52 -15.42
CA THR A 169 -26.46 1.72 -15.71
C THR A 169 -27.66 1.94 -14.78
N ALA A 170 -28.13 0.88 -14.11
CA ALA A 170 -29.22 0.94 -13.12
C ALA A 170 -28.86 1.78 -11.87
N GLY A 171 -27.56 2.05 -11.68
CA GLY A 171 -27.04 2.73 -10.50
C GLY A 171 -27.05 1.82 -9.27
N SER A 172 -26.34 2.23 -8.22
CA SER A 172 -26.20 1.37 -7.03
C SER A 172 -27.51 1.16 -6.26
N PRO A 173 -27.80 -0.08 -5.81
CA PRO A 173 -28.95 -0.39 -4.97
C PRO A 173 -28.80 0.06 -3.51
N PHE A 174 -27.58 0.43 -3.10
CA PHE A 174 -27.29 0.81 -1.72
C PHE A 174 -27.67 2.28 -1.42
N THR A 175 -28.31 2.50 -0.27
CA THR A 175 -28.87 3.78 0.17
C THR A 175 -27.80 4.81 0.54
N SER A 176 -26.65 4.37 1.07
CA SER A 176 -25.52 5.22 1.44
C SER A 176 -24.40 5.19 0.39
N LYS A 177 -24.73 4.83 -0.85
CA LYS A 177 -23.76 4.83 -1.96
C LYS A 177 -23.08 6.19 -2.07
N SER A 178 -21.77 6.16 -2.19
CA SER A 178 -21.00 7.30 -2.63
C SER A 178 -20.34 6.93 -3.94
N THR A 179 -20.52 7.77 -4.97
CA THR A 179 -19.61 7.72 -6.11
C THR A 179 -18.25 8.12 -5.55
N PRO A 180 -17.23 7.23 -5.55
CA PRO A 180 -15.88 7.68 -5.28
C PRO A 180 -15.63 8.78 -6.28
N SER A 181 -15.09 9.90 -5.81
CA SER A 181 -14.57 10.91 -6.71
C SER A 181 -13.75 10.16 -7.77
N THR A 182 -14.13 10.31 -9.04
CA THR A 182 -13.46 9.69 -10.21
C THR A 182 -11.99 9.50 -9.90
N PRO A 183 -11.38 8.30 -10.01
CA PRO A 183 -9.94 8.16 -9.86
C PRO A 183 -9.31 9.18 -10.79
N SER A 184 -8.81 10.28 -10.22
CA SER A 184 -8.24 11.31 -11.06
C SER A 184 -7.04 10.63 -11.70
N LYS A 185 -6.99 10.57 -13.04
CA LYS A 185 -5.70 10.54 -13.74
C LYS A 185 -4.77 11.43 -12.91
N PRO A 186 -3.64 10.92 -12.37
CA PRO A 186 -2.93 11.52 -11.24
C PRO A 186 -2.96 13.03 -11.37
N SER A 187 -3.88 13.65 -10.64
CA SER A 187 -4.04 15.08 -10.71
C SER A 187 -2.88 15.61 -9.90
N THR A 188 -1.96 16.29 -10.59
CA THR A 188 -0.96 17.10 -9.91
C THR A 188 -1.70 17.95 -8.88
N PRO A 189 -1.35 17.87 -7.58
CA PRO A 189 -2.09 18.56 -6.54
C PRO A 189 -2.21 20.03 -6.89
N THR A 190 -3.43 20.49 -7.19
CA THR A 190 -3.67 21.91 -7.38
C THR A 190 -3.90 22.51 -6.01
N GLY A 191 -2.85 23.11 -5.47
CA GLY A 191 -2.92 23.87 -4.23
C GLY A 191 -1.59 24.46 -3.78
N GLN A 192 -0.47 23.83 -4.13
CA GLN A 192 0.85 24.38 -3.83
C GLN A 192 1.91 23.92 -4.84
N THR A 193 2.05 24.67 -5.93
CA THR A 193 3.21 24.53 -6.82
C THR A 193 4.37 25.31 -6.23
N PHE A 194 5.40 24.60 -5.76
CA PHE A 194 6.63 25.22 -5.33
C PHE A 194 7.46 25.65 -6.54
N THR A 195 7.89 26.90 -6.59
CA THR A 195 8.66 27.46 -7.72
C THR A 195 10.06 26.87 -7.83
N ASP A 196 10.57 26.27 -6.75
CA ASP A 196 11.88 25.62 -6.66
C ASP A 196 11.80 24.08 -6.76
N VAL A 197 10.65 23.53 -7.19
CA VAL A 197 10.48 22.10 -7.47
C VAL A 197 10.13 21.93 -8.94
N ALA A 198 11.16 21.66 -9.76
CA ALA A 198 10.95 21.35 -11.17
C ALA A 198 10.13 20.05 -11.32
N ALA A 199 9.19 20.02 -12.27
CA ALA A 199 8.28 18.89 -12.47
C ALA A 199 9.00 17.57 -12.78
N ASN A 200 10.19 17.64 -13.38
CA ASN A 200 11.03 16.49 -13.70
C ASN A 200 12.10 16.18 -12.64
N ALA A 201 12.11 16.89 -11.50
CA ALA A 201 13.03 16.60 -10.42
C ALA A 201 12.74 15.21 -9.82
N TYR A 202 13.78 14.46 -9.45
CA TYR A 202 13.63 13.10 -8.90
C TYR A 202 12.75 13.04 -7.64
N TYR A 203 12.64 14.16 -6.92
CA TYR A 203 11.88 14.32 -5.69
C TYR A 203 10.49 14.94 -5.91
N ALA A 204 10.10 15.31 -7.14
CA ALA A 204 8.85 16.03 -7.41
C ALA A 204 7.63 15.24 -6.89
N ASN A 205 7.54 13.94 -7.19
CA ASN A 205 6.46 13.08 -6.71
C ASN A 205 6.49 12.92 -5.18
N SER A 206 7.68 12.80 -4.60
CA SER A 206 7.83 12.67 -3.14
C SER A 206 7.43 13.95 -2.41
N VAL A 207 7.71 15.12 -2.99
CA VAL A 207 7.24 16.42 -2.48
C VAL A 207 5.73 16.53 -2.60
N ALA A 208 5.17 16.19 -3.77
CA ALA A 208 3.72 16.22 -3.98
C ALA A 208 2.98 15.33 -2.98
N TRP A 209 3.46 14.09 -2.78
CA TRP A 209 2.94 13.18 -1.75
C TRP A 209 3.07 13.76 -0.34
N ALA A 210 4.23 14.33 0.00
CA ALA A 210 4.45 14.87 1.33
C ALA A 210 3.56 16.09 1.63
N VAL A 211 3.22 16.89 0.62
CA VAL A 211 2.25 17.98 0.76
C VAL A 211 0.83 17.44 0.89
N ASP A 212 0.44 16.52 0.01
CA ASP A 212 -0.88 15.89 0.00
C ASP A 212 -1.22 15.22 1.34
N LYS A 213 -0.26 14.48 1.91
CA LYS A 213 -0.41 13.83 3.22
C LYS A 213 -0.21 14.76 4.42
N GLY A 214 -0.05 16.07 4.21
CA GLY A 214 0.17 17.03 5.28
C GLY A 214 1.47 16.83 6.06
N ILE A 215 2.45 16.12 5.49
CA ILE A 215 3.75 15.87 6.11
C ILE A 215 4.56 17.17 6.18
N THR A 216 4.48 17.99 5.13
CA THR A 216 5.12 19.30 5.09
C THR A 216 4.37 20.27 4.18
N ALA A 217 4.39 21.56 4.51
CA ALA A 217 3.82 22.64 3.70
C ALA A 217 4.90 23.46 2.95
N GLY A 218 6.13 22.95 2.87
CA GLY A 218 7.28 23.72 2.39
C GLY A 218 7.85 24.67 3.45
N THR A 219 8.72 25.60 3.02
CA THR A 219 9.30 26.67 3.86
C THR A 219 8.58 28.00 3.66
N SER A 220 7.81 28.13 2.57
CA SER A 220 6.90 29.24 2.31
C SER A 220 5.69 28.72 1.52
N LYS A 221 4.72 29.60 1.23
CA LYS A 221 3.58 29.25 0.38
C LYS A 221 3.98 28.79 -1.02
N THR A 222 5.15 29.20 -1.52
CA THR A 222 5.61 28.96 -2.90
C THR A 222 7.00 28.34 -2.97
N THR A 223 7.62 27.99 -1.84
CA THR A 223 8.99 27.46 -1.78
C THR A 223 9.07 26.21 -0.92
N PHE A 224 9.68 25.14 -1.44
CA PHE A 224 9.92 23.90 -0.70
C PHE A 224 11.29 23.88 -0.01
N SER A 225 12.28 24.56 -0.61
CA SER A 225 13.69 24.53 -0.29
C SER A 225 14.32 23.13 -0.37
N PRO A 226 14.29 22.45 -1.54
CA PRO A 226 14.69 21.05 -1.68
C PRO A 226 16.15 20.79 -1.29
N ASN A 227 17.03 21.77 -1.52
CA ASN A 227 18.47 21.66 -1.29
C ASN A 227 18.89 22.09 0.12
N SER A 228 17.98 22.61 0.94
CA SER A 228 18.31 22.99 2.32
C SER A 228 18.55 21.75 3.16
N THR A 229 19.58 21.80 3.99
CA THR A 229 19.89 20.77 5.00
C THR A 229 18.73 20.61 5.96
N CYS A 230 18.33 19.36 6.22
CA CYS A 230 17.27 19.02 7.15
C CYS A 230 17.86 18.74 8.54
N THR A 231 17.25 19.30 9.59
CA THR A 231 17.66 19.00 10.98
C THR A 231 17.01 17.72 11.49
N THR A 232 17.55 17.17 12.58
CA THR A 232 16.99 15.99 13.29
C THR A 232 15.51 16.20 13.66
N ALA A 233 15.16 17.37 14.20
CA ALA A 233 13.78 17.73 14.53
C ALA A 233 12.86 17.73 13.30
N GLN A 234 13.32 18.27 12.17
CA GLN A 234 12.52 18.33 10.95
C GLN A 234 12.23 16.93 10.40
N ILE A 235 13.23 16.06 10.35
CA ILE A 235 13.07 14.69 9.84
C ILE A 235 12.12 13.89 10.74
N LEU A 236 12.31 13.95 12.06
CA LEU A 236 11.44 13.23 12.98
C LEU A 236 10.01 13.77 12.98
N THR A 237 9.83 15.07 12.73
CA THR A 237 8.50 15.65 12.51
C THR A 237 7.86 15.14 11.23
N PHE A 238 8.62 15.06 10.13
CA PHE A 238 8.11 14.50 8.86
C PHE A 238 7.78 13.02 8.99
N LEU A 239 8.64 12.26 9.66
CA LEU A 239 8.41 10.86 9.96
C LEU A 239 7.14 10.69 10.80
N TRP A 240 7.02 11.40 11.92
CA TRP A 240 5.82 11.37 12.77
C TRP A 240 4.53 11.67 12.00
N ARG A 241 4.55 12.71 11.15
CA ARG A 241 3.39 13.04 10.31
C ARG A 241 3.10 11.99 9.25
N SER A 242 4.13 11.39 8.67
CA SER A 242 3.96 10.27 7.72
C SER A 242 3.30 9.05 8.36
N GLN A 243 3.42 8.91 9.69
CA GLN A 243 2.76 7.88 10.48
C GLN A 243 1.38 8.32 11.00
N GLY A 244 0.82 9.42 10.47
CA GLY A 244 -0.51 9.92 10.86
C GLY A 244 -0.52 10.84 12.09
N SER A 245 0.64 11.33 12.53
CA SER A 245 0.76 12.22 13.70
C SER A 245 0.17 11.65 15.00
N PRO A 246 0.49 10.39 15.39
CA PRO A 246 -0.05 9.78 16.59
C PRO A 246 0.25 10.60 17.85
N GLU A 247 -0.74 10.79 18.70
CA GLU A 247 -0.57 11.52 19.95
C GLU A 247 0.34 10.72 20.90
N PRO A 248 1.43 11.30 21.42
CA PRO A 248 2.28 10.61 22.40
C PRO A 248 1.49 10.25 23.67
N THR A 249 1.69 9.04 24.19
CA THR A 249 1.01 8.62 25.43
C THR A 249 1.68 9.24 26.66
N SER A 250 2.99 9.44 26.61
CA SER A 250 3.73 10.13 27.67
C SER A 250 3.45 11.64 27.65
N LYS A 251 2.91 12.15 28.75
CA LYS A 251 2.75 13.60 28.98
C LYS A 251 3.98 14.25 29.60
N THR A 252 4.98 13.46 30.00
CA THR A 252 6.18 13.95 30.67
C THR A 252 7.31 14.09 29.67
N ASN A 253 7.76 15.33 29.46
CA ASN A 253 8.99 15.60 28.75
C ASN A 253 10.21 15.24 29.61
N THR A 254 11.06 14.37 29.09
CA THR A 254 12.31 13.94 29.72
C THR A 254 13.56 14.46 29.02
N PHE A 255 13.38 15.25 27.95
CA PHE A 255 14.46 15.96 27.29
C PHE A 255 14.68 17.33 27.94
N THR A 256 15.92 17.69 28.19
CA THR A 256 16.31 18.96 28.83
C THR A 256 16.37 20.13 27.86
N ASP A 257 16.41 19.86 26.55
CA ASP A 257 16.64 20.83 25.47
C ASP A 257 15.41 21.05 24.56
N ILE A 258 14.23 20.55 24.95
CA ILE A 258 12.97 20.80 24.24
C ILE A 258 11.94 21.41 25.19
N LYS A 259 11.10 22.30 24.68
CA LYS A 259 9.97 22.92 25.39
C LYS A 259 8.65 22.58 24.69
N GLU A 260 7.55 22.63 25.42
CA GLU A 260 6.21 22.28 24.90
C GLU A 260 5.77 23.16 23.71
N SER A 261 6.30 24.39 23.62
CA SER A 261 6.04 25.30 22.48
C SER A 261 6.86 24.98 21.23
N ASP A 262 7.78 24.02 21.26
CA ASP A 262 8.54 23.62 20.08
C ASP A 262 7.64 22.84 19.11
N TYR A 263 7.68 23.17 17.82
CA TYR A 263 6.84 22.54 16.80
C TYR A 263 7.02 21.02 16.70
N PHE A 264 8.17 20.51 17.15
CA PHE A 264 8.55 19.10 17.12
C PHE A 264 8.36 18.41 18.47
N TYR A 265 7.81 19.08 19.49
CA TYR A 265 7.66 18.55 20.84
C TYR A 265 6.96 17.18 20.85
N LYS A 266 5.78 17.09 20.22
CA LYS A 266 5.02 15.83 20.12
C LYS A 266 5.79 14.76 19.34
N ALA A 267 6.39 15.12 18.22
CA ALA A 267 7.19 14.19 17.42
C ALA A 267 8.39 13.64 18.21
N ALA A 268 9.05 14.45 19.03
CA ALA A 268 10.16 14.03 19.88
C ALA A 268 9.72 13.04 20.97
N LEU A 269 8.59 13.32 21.63
CA LEU A 269 8.03 12.39 22.63
C LEU A 269 7.60 11.07 22.01
N TRP A 270 6.87 11.12 20.88
CA TRP A 270 6.49 9.93 20.12
C TRP A 270 7.70 9.11 19.70
N ALA A 271 8.74 9.77 19.18
CA ALA A 271 9.96 9.09 18.74
C ALA A 271 10.69 8.40 19.90
N LYS A 272 10.68 8.98 21.09
CA LYS A 272 11.28 8.38 22.29
C LYS A 272 10.48 7.17 22.77
N GLU A 273 9.16 7.33 22.87
CA GLU A 273 8.22 6.27 23.27
C GLU A 273 8.32 5.04 22.36
N ASN A 274 8.46 5.26 21.04
CA ASN A 274 8.52 4.20 20.03
C ASN A 274 9.95 3.72 19.73
N ASN A 275 10.93 4.07 20.58
CA ASN A 275 12.33 3.63 20.44
C ASN A 275 12.97 4.00 19.08
N ILE A 276 12.50 5.09 18.46
CA ILE A 276 13.07 5.65 17.22
C ILE A 276 14.33 6.45 17.55
N VAL A 277 14.29 7.22 18.64
CA VAL A 277 15.48 7.84 19.26
C VAL A 277 15.83 7.11 20.56
N SER A 278 17.02 7.37 21.11
CA SER A 278 17.47 6.72 22.34
C SER A 278 16.51 7.01 23.51
N ARG A 279 16.07 5.95 24.20
CA ARG A 279 15.22 6.04 25.40
C ARG A 279 15.96 6.60 26.61
N ASP A 280 17.28 6.40 26.66
CA ASP A 280 18.12 6.82 27.79
C ASP A 280 18.64 8.25 27.63
N SER A 281 18.54 8.83 26.43
CA SER A 281 19.01 10.21 26.20
C SER A 281 18.13 11.23 26.90
N THR A 282 18.76 12.16 27.61
CA THR A 282 18.14 13.34 28.20
C THR A 282 18.23 14.57 27.29
N VAL A 283 18.87 14.46 26.12
CA VAL A 283 18.96 15.52 25.11
C VAL A 283 18.45 15.01 23.76
N PHE A 284 17.67 15.84 23.06
CA PHE A 284 17.10 15.52 21.75
C PHE A 284 18.00 15.99 20.59
N ASN A 285 18.72 17.10 20.77
CA ASN A 285 19.60 17.71 19.77
C ASN A 285 18.88 18.04 18.46
N GLY A 286 17.63 18.51 18.53
CA GLY A 286 16.74 18.67 17.38
C GLY A 286 17.23 19.63 16.28
N ASN A 287 18.08 20.61 16.62
CA ASN A 287 18.61 21.59 15.66
C ASN A 287 19.87 21.12 14.92
N THR A 288 20.38 19.93 15.24
CA THR A 288 21.55 19.38 14.56
C THR A 288 21.21 18.98 13.11
N PRO A 289 22.08 19.27 12.13
CA PRO A 289 21.97 18.68 10.80
C PRO A 289 21.92 17.15 10.89
N CYS A 290 20.94 16.54 10.24
CA CYS A 290 20.79 15.10 10.31
C CYS A 290 21.54 14.41 9.18
N THR A 291 22.34 13.40 9.56
CA THR A 291 23.12 12.60 8.64
C THR A 291 22.26 11.57 7.91
N ARG A 292 22.74 11.07 6.76
CA ARG A 292 22.10 9.98 6.00
C ARG A 292 21.89 8.73 6.85
N SER A 293 22.91 8.36 7.63
CA SER A 293 22.82 7.20 8.54
C SER A 293 21.71 7.37 9.58
N SER A 294 21.62 8.54 10.21
CA SER A 294 20.60 8.83 11.22
C SER A 294 19.20 8.86 10.61
N ALA A 295 19.03 9.48 9.45
CA ALA A 295 17.75 9.54 8.74
C ALA A 295 17.23 8.13 8.41
N VAL A 296 18.07 7.27 7.82
CA VAL A 296 17.69 5.89 7.49
C VAL A 296 17.43 5.06 8.75
N LEU A 297 18.24 5.24 9.79
CA LEU A 297 18.04 4.57 11.08
C LEU A 297 16.66 4.91 11.68
N TYR A 298 16.25 6.18 11.67
CA TYR A 298 14.94 6.58 12.20
C TYR A 298 13.78 5.96 11.41
N ILE A 299 13.87 5.97 10.07
CA ILE A 299 12.84 5.40 9.19
C ILE A 299 12.72 3.89 9.41
N TRP A 300 13.85 3.17 9.48
CA TRP A 300 13.88 1.73 9.75
C TRP A 300 13.27 1.37 11.11
N ARG A 301 13.57 2.16 12.15
CA ARG A 301 12.98 1.97 13.48
C ARG A 301 11.47 2.19 13.47
N ALA A 302 11.00 3.23 12.79
CA ALA A 302 9.58 3.48 12.63
C ALA A 302 8.87 2.41 11.81
N ALA A 303 9.57 1.78 10.86
CA ALA A 303 9.07 0.63 10.10
C ALA A 303 9.04 -0.69 10.92
N GLY A 304 9.42 -0.66 12.20
CA GLY A 304 9.34 -1.83 13.09
C GLY A 304 10.58 -2.73 13.07
N PHE A 305 11.76 -2.18 12.75
CA PHE A 305 13.04 -2.93 12.77
C PHE A 305 13.09 -4.17 11.84
N PRO A 306 12.54 -4.12 10.61
CA PRO A 306 12.54 -5.27 9.70
C PRO A 306 13.95 -5.73 9.37
N ALA A 307 14.20 -7.04 9.41
CA ALA A 307 15.48 -7.60 9.01
C ALA A 307 15.63 -7.58 7.47
N ALA A 308 16.82 -7.24 7.00
CA ALA A 308 17.19 -7.44 5.60
C ALA A 308 17.57 -8.90 5.35
N THR A 309 17.27 -9.42 4.17
CA THR A 309 17.72 -10.75 3.74
C THR A 309 19.16 -10.71 3.20
N LYS A 310 19.65 -9.54 2.79
CA LYS A 310 21.01 -9.36 2.26
C LYS A 310 21.68 -8.12 2.85
N ALA A 311 22.95 -8.27 3.20
CA ALA A 311 23.80 -7.15 3.55
C ALA A 311 24.08 -6.28 2.31
N SER A 312 24.14 -4.97 2.51
CA SER A 312 24.57 -4.01 1.50
C SER A 312 26.07 -4.15 1.20
N SER A 313 26.48 -3.77 -0.01
CA SER A 313 27.88 -3.87 -0.47
C SER A 313 28.68 -2.58 -0.28
N PHE A 314 28.25 -1.68 0.61
CA PHE A 314 28.90 -0.39 0.81
C PHE A 314 30.17 -0.51 1.63
N THR A 315 31.28 0.04 1.14
CA THR A 315 32.59 -0.08 1.79
C THR A 315 32.74 0.86 2.99
N ASP A 316 31.89 1.89 3.08
CA ASP A 316 31.87 2.90 4.13
C ASP A 316 30.79 2.64 5.19
N VAL A 317 30.21 1.45 5.21
CA VAL A 317 29.27 1.00 6.25
C VAL A 317 29.84 -0.25 6.91
N ALA A 318 30.52 -0.08 8.04
CA ALA A 318 31.03 -1.22 8.80
C ALA A 318 29.87 -1.97 9.47
N ALA A 319 29.89 -3.31 9.41
CA ALA A 319 28.84 -4.19 9.96
C ALA A 319 28.61 -4.00 11.47
N THR A 320 29.58 -3.44 12.20
CA THR A 320 29.49 -3.16 13.64
C THR A 320 28.80 -1.84 13.98
N THR A 321 28.44 -1.02 12.98
CA THR A 321 27.74 0.25 13.20
C THR A 321 26.26 0.01 13.50
N ILE A 322 25.70 0.82 14.39
CA ILE A 322 24.29 0.69 14.81
C ILE A 322 23.27 0.87 13.66
N TYR A 323 23.67 1.53 12.59
CA TYR A 323 22.83 1.79 11.42
C TYR A 323 23.03 0.79 10.28
N ALA A 324 23.99 -0.14 10.35
CA ALA A 324 24.23 -1.10 9.28
C ALA A 324 22.96 -1.91 8.93
N PRO A 325 22.20 -2.48 9.90
CA PRO A 325 20.96 -3.20 9.57
C PRO A 325 19.91 -2.31 8.89
N ALA A 326 19.83 -1.04 9.28
CA ALA A 326 18.92 -0.08 8.68
C ALA A 326 19.31 0.24 7.23
N VAL A 327 20.61 0.35 6.95
CA VAL A 327 21.12 0.58 5.58
C VAL A 327 20.84 -0.64 4.70
N ASP A 328 21.09 -1.85 5.20
CA ASP A 328 20.83 -3.09 4.48
C ASP A 328 19.36 -3.19 4.07
N TRP A 329 18.44 -2.97 5.03
CA TRP A 329 17.00 -2.94 4.77
C TRP A 329 16.63 -1.84 3.78
N ALA A 330 17.15 -0.62 3.96
CA ALA A 330 16.79 0.52 3.13
C ALA A 330 17.25 0.35 1.67
N VAL A 331 18.33 -0.39 1.42
CA VAL A 331 18.76 -0.76 0.06
C VAL A 331 17.84 -1.84 -0.51
N GLU A 332 17.58 -2.89 0.27
CA GLU A 332 16.74 -4.01 -0.15
C GLU A 332 15.32 -3.57 -0.53
N GLN A 333 14.73 -2.66 0.25
CA GLN A 333 13.40 -2.10 -0.01
C GLN A 333 13.41 -0.92 -1.00
N GLY A 334 14.58 -0.58 -1.57
CA GLY A 334 14.68 0.51 -2.54
C GLY A 334 14.37 1.91 -1.97
N VAL A 335 14.50 2.09 -0.66
CA VAL A 335 14.45 3.42 0.01
C VAL A 335 15.62 4.28 -0.47
N THR A 336 16.80 3.68 -0.58
CA THR A 336 18.03 4.36 -1.03
C THR A 336 18.95 3.41 -1.81
N SER A 337 19.65 3.96 -2.80
CA SER A 337 20.68 3.25 -3.58
C SER A 337 22.11 3.59 -3.17
N GLY A 338 22.29 4.45 -2.15
CA GLY A 338 23.59 5.04 -1.82
C GLY A 338 23.90 6.29 -2.65
N THR A 339 25.10 6.85 -2.47
CA THR A 339 25.63 7.98 -3.27
C THR A 339 26.48 7.51 -4.45
N SER A 340 26.94 6.26 -4.39
CA SER A 340 27.54 5.53 -5.50
C SER A 340 27.18 4.05 -5.39
N LYS A 341 27.64 3.22 -6.34
CA LYS A 341 27.45 1.76 -6.27
C LYS A 341 28.12 1.12 -5.04
N THR A 342 29.16 1.74 -4.48
CA THR A 342 29.97 1.19 -3.37
C THR A 342 30.02 2.11 -2.16
N THR A 343 29.33 3.25 -2.18
CA THR A 343 29.39 4.28 -1.13
C THR A 343 28.00 4.69 -0.68
N PHE A 344 27.75 4.65 0.62
CA PHE A 344 26.50 5.11 1.24
C PHE A 344 26.55 6.58 1.68
N SER A 345 27.73 7.05 2.08
CA SER A 345 28.03 8.36 2.68
C SER A 345 27.27 8.60 4.00
N PRO A 346 27.52 7.79 5.05
CA PRO A 346 26.72 7.81 6.29
C PRO A 346 26.72 9.16 7.00
N ASP A 347 27.85 9.87 6.99
CA ASP A 347 28.03 11.13 7.74
C ASP A 347 27.64 12.38 6.94
N THR A 348 27.26 12.23 5.67
CA THR A 348 26.77 13.35 4.87
C THR A 348 25.39 13.76 5.33
N THR A 349 25.14 15.06 5.43
CA THR A 349 23.84 15.60 5.84
C THR A 349 22.81 15.46 4.72
N CYS A 350 21.57 15.19 5.11
CA CYS A 350 20.47 15.06 4.16
C CYS A 350 19.82 16.40 3.84
N THR A 351 19.49 16.61 2.58
CA THR A 351 18.61 17.71 2.16
C THR A 351 17.14 17.38 2.41
N ARG A 352 16.28 18.40 2.47
CA ARG A 352 14.82 18.22 2.59
C ARG A 352 14.25 17.32 1.50
N ALA A 353 14.72 17.46 0.25
CA ALA A 353 14.30 16.62 -0.87
C ALA A 353 14.66 15.14 -0.66
N GLN A 354 15.87 14.85 -0.17
CA GLN A 354 16.30 13.48 0.10
C GLN A 354 15.43 12.82 1.18
N ILE A 355 15.10 13.55 2.24
CA ILE A 355 14.28 13.04 3.34
C ILE A 355 12.88 12.68 2.88
N VAL A 356 12.17 13.58 2.19
CA VAL A 356 10.83 13.27 1.70
C VAL A 356 10.85 12.14 0.68
N THR A 357 11.94 12.01 -0.08
CA THR A 357 12.14 10.88 -1.01
C THR A 357 12.28 9.56 -0.26
N PHE A 358 13.04 9.52 0.84
CA PHE A 358 13.16 8.31 1.66
C PHE A 358 11.83 7.92 2.30
N LEU A 359 11.12 8.89 2.89
CA LEU A 359 9.81 8.64 3.50
C LEU A 359 8.80 8.14 2.47
N TYR A 360 8.75 8.78 1.30
CA TYR A 360 7.87 8.36 0.20
C TYR A 360 8.17 6.92 -0.22
N ARG A 361 9.44 6.57 -0.38
CA ARG A 361 9.84 5.22 -0.78
C ARG A 361 9.58 4.17 0.29
N ALA A 362 9.64 4.55 1.57
CA ALA A 362 9.44 3.64 2.69
C ALA A 362 7.96 3.39 3.01
N PHE A 363 7.08 4.39 2.80
CA PHE A 363 5.72 4.35 3.36
C PHE A 363 4.59 4.64 2.36
N ALA A 364 4.92 4.96 1.10
CA ALA A 364 3.91 5.36 0.11
C ALA A 364 4.01 4.60 -1.21
N LYS A 365 4.94 3.65 -1.30
CA LYS A 365 5.15 2.80 -2.47
C LYS A 365 4.39 1.49 -2.36
#